data_AF-A0A2M7BF88-F1
#
_entry.id   AF-A0A2M7BF88-F1
#
_cell.length_a   1.000
_cell.length_b   1.000
_cell.length_c   1.000
_cell.angle_alpha   90.00
_cell.angle_beta   90.00
_cell.angle_gamma   90.00
#
_symmetry.space_group_name_H-M   'P 1'
#
loop_
_entity.id
_entity.type
_entity.pdbx_description
1 polymer ?
#
loop_
_entity_poly.entity_id
_entity_poly.type
_entity_poly.pdbx_seq_one_letter_code
_entity_poly.pdbx_strand_id
1 'polypeptide(L)'
;MGYRFLCDLEKLEPRLDESGALPRWVDPKWNGYLANVSPSRFRRDYENRLPENISGEDFTGIYPIHLDPFTPVRPEVSYPVRAATRYAVDENWRVHNFFSLLSKPATMIDGTTGSLLGELMYLAHLGYSECGLGSDATDKLVELVREEEAHGLLGAKITGGGAGGTVAILGWNTPDAEKAFKRVLDRYASWSKTVPYVFSGSSPGSDKFGVLRVSFP
;
A
#
# COMPACT_ATOMS: atom_id res chain seq x y z
N MET A 1 -4.87 4.40 15.16
CA MET A 1 -5.82 5.53 15.37
C MET A 1 -7.18 5.34 14.72
N GLY A 2 -7.30 5.28 13.38
CA GLY A 2 -8.59 5.16 12.68
C GLY A 2 -9.51 4.04 13.15
N TYR A 3 -8.93 2.85 13.35
CA TYR A 3 -9.63 1.69 13.90
C TYR A 3 -10.29 2.00 15.26
N ARG A 4 -9.63 2.74 16.14
CA ARG A 4 -10.19 3.14 17.45
C ARG A 4 -11.42 4.02 17.29
N PHE A 5 -11.37 5.02 16.40
CA PHE A 5 -12.53 5.85 16.10
C PHE A 5 -13.70 5.01 15.55
N LEU A 6 -13.43 4.08 14.62
CA LEU A 6 -14.48 3.20 14.09
C LEU A 6 -15.12 2.33 15.19
N CYS A 7 -14.33 1.79 16.11
CA CYS A 7 -14.85 1.05 17.27
C CYS A 7 -15.79 1.92 18.11
N ASP A 8 -15.39 3.15 18.43
CA ASP A 8 -16.22 4.08 19.20
C ASP A 8 -17.53 4.44 18.47
N LEU A 9 -17.47 4.72 17.17
CA LEU A 9 -18.66 5.04 16.35
C LEU A 9 -19.67 3.87 16.31
N GLU A 10 -19.17 2.64 16.44
CA GLU A 10 -19.96 1.40 16.49
C GLU A 10 -20.23 0.89 17.90
N LYS A 11 -19.76 1.60 18.94
CA LYS A 11 -19.85 1.19 20.35
C LYS A 11 -19.28 -0.23 20.59
N LEU A 12 -18.19 -0.54 19.91
CA LEU A 12 -17.45 -1.78 20.08
C LEU A 12 -16.45 -1.62 21.23
N GLU A 13 -16.25 -2.69 21.98
CA GLU A 13 -15.23 -2.79 23.03
C GLU A 13 -14.13 -3.76 22.56
N PRO A 14 -13.04 -3.25 21.96
CA PRO A 14 -11.92 -4.10 21.58
C PRO A 14 -11.28 -4.74 22.81
N ARG A 15 -10.89 -5.99 22.68
CA ARG A 15 -10.16 -6.74 23.72
C ARG A 15 -8.78 -7.15 23.21
N LEU A 16 -7.80 -7.22 24.10
CA LEU A 16 -6.50 -7.77 23.78
C LEU A 16 -6.61 -9.30 23.70
N ASP A 17 -6.20 -9.87 22.57
CA ASP A 17 -6.09 -11.31 22.31
C ASP A 17 -4.62 -11.69 22.29
N GLU A 18 -4.19 -12.43 23.31
CA GLU A 18 -2.81 -12.88 23.52
C GLU A 18 -2.64 -14.38 23.19
N SER A 19 -3.66 -15.02 22.60
CA SER A 19 -3.61 -16.46 22.29
C SER A 19 -2.71 -16.82 21.09
N GLY A 20 -2.39 -15.83 20.25
CA GLY A 20 -1.53 -15.98 19.08
C GLY A 20 -0.05 -15.73 19.35
N ALA A 21 0.79 -15.94 18.34
CA ALA A 21 2.23 -15.66 18.41
C ALA A 21 2.55 -14.17 18.64
N LEU A 22 1.64 -13.28 18.25
CA LEU A 22 1.71 -11.84 18.53
C LEU A 22 0.38 -11.37 19.13
N PRO A 23 0.40 -10.65 20.26
CA PRO A 23 -0.80 -10.07 20.84
C PRO A 23 -1.42 -9.04 19.89
N ARG A 24 -2.75 -9.02 19.81
CA ARG A 24 -3.49 -8.10 18.95
C ARG A 24 -4.82 -7.69 19.56
N TRP A 25 -5.30 -6.49 19.23
CA TRP A 25 -6.64 -6.07 19.63
C TRP A 25 -7.67 -6.63 18.66
N VAL A 26 -8.77 -7.16 19.19
CA VAL A 26 -9.85 -7.78 18.41
C VAL A 26 -11.21 -7.26 18.85
N ASP A 27 -12.14 -7.25 17.91
CA ASP A 27 -13.53 -6.89 18.11
C ASP A 27 -14.43 -7.90 17.34
N PRO A 28 -15.73 -8.02 17.67
CA PRO A 28 -16.60 -9.00 17.03
C PRO A 28 -16.97 -8.68 15.57
N LYS A 29 -16.79 -7.44 15.10
CA LYS A 29 -17.23 -6.97 13.78
C LYS A 29 -16.13 -7.05 12.73
N TRP A 30 -14.93 -6.61 13.06
CA TRP A 30 -13.79 -6.52 12.14
C TRP A 30 -12.58 -7.33 12.57
N ASN A 31 -12.65 -8.01 13.72
CA ASN A 31 -11.59 -8.85 14.25
C ASN A 31 -10.23 -8.13 14.32
N GLY A 32 -10.22 -6.82 14.62
CA GLY A 32 -8.98 -6.05 14.70
C GLY A 32 -8.44 -5.47 13.39
N TYR A 33 -9.12 -5.67 12.25
CA TYR A 33 -8.58 -5.29 10.94
C TYR A 33 -9.50 -4.33 10.18
N LEU A 34 -9.01 -3.12 9.90
CA LEU A 34 -9.68 -2.18 8.99
C LEU A 34 -9.88 -2.77 7.59
N ALA A 35 -9.01 -3.69 7.16
CA ALA A 35 -9.12 -4.41 5.90
C ALA A 35 -10.43 -5.22 5.75
N ASN A 36 -11.12 -5.52 6.86
CA ASN A 36 -12.42 -6.20 6.86
C ASN A 36 -13.61 -5.25 6.66
N VAL A 37 -13.38 -3.93 6.63
CA VAL A 37 -14.40 -2.95 6.27
C VAL A 37 -14.53 -2.91 4.75
N SER A 38 -15.76 -2.96 4.22
CA SER A 38 -15.98 -2.74 2.79
C SER A 38 -15.75 -1.26 2.43
N PRO A 39 -15.07 -0.93 1.31
CA PRO A 39 -14.89 0.46 0.88
C PRO A 39 -16.20 1.26 0.81
N SER A 40 -17.26 0.69 0.23
CA SER A 40 -18.54 1.40 0.09
C SER A 40 -19.18 1.73 1.45
N ARG A 41 -19.07 0.82 2.42
CA ARG A 41 -19.53 1.06 3.80
C ARG A 41 -18.66 2.10 4.48
N PHE A 42 -17.33 2.04 4.28
CA PHE A 42 -16.42 3.02 4.86
C PHE A 42 -16.72 4.45 4.38
N ARG A 43 -16.84 4.64 3.07
CA ARG A 43 -17.16 5.92 2.43
C ARG A 43 -18.48 6.49 2.95
N ARG A 44 -19.51 5.64 3.05
CA ARG A 44 -20.85 6.06 3.45
C ARG A 44 -20.98 6.36 4.95
N ASP A 45 -20.43 5.49 5.80
CA ASP A 45 -20.76 5.47 7.22
C ASP A 45 -19.71 6.12 8.13
N TYR A 46 -18.45 6.21 7.68
CA TYR A 46 -17.33 6.58 8.55
C TYR A 46 -16.44 7.70 8.02
N GLU A 47 -16.14 7.75 6.71
CA GLU A 47 -15.07 8.61 6.18
C GLU A 47 -15.18 10.07 6.63
N ASN A 48 -16.36 10.68 6.45
CA ASN A 48 -16.61 12.08 6.80
C ASN A 48 -16.74 12.34 8.31
N ARG A 49 -16.84 11.28 9.12
CA ARG A 49 -16.90 11.37 10.59
C ARG A 49 -15.53 11.24 11.24
N LEU A 50 -14.51 10.82 10.48
CA LEU A 50 -13.14 10.77 10.94
C LEU A 50 -12.50 12.17 10.87
N PRO A 51 -11.68 12.55 11.86
CA PRO A 51 -10.86 13.74 11.74
C PRO A 51 -9.89 13.58 10.56
N GLU A 52 -9.63 14.67 9.84
CA GLU A 52 -8.62 14.66 8.77
C GLU A 52 -7.25 14.33 9.35
N ASN A 53 -6.87 15.08 10.39
CA ASN A 53 -5.65 14.91 11.14
C ASN A 53 -5.94 14.99 12.65
N ILE A 54 -5.09 14.37 13.47
CA ILE A 54 -5.07 14.56 14.93
C ILE A 54 -3.62 14.55 15.42
N SER A 55 -3.29 15.37 16.42
CA SER A 55 -2.00 15.26 17.09
C SER A 55 -1.93 13.98 17.92
N GLY A 56 -0.73 13.44 18.13
CA GLY A 56 -0.56 12.31 19.04
C GLY A 56 -0.97 12.66 20.48
N GLU A 57 -0.70 13.89 20.91
CA GLU A 57 -1.09 14.41 22.23
C GLU A 57 -2.61 14.36 22.40
N ASP A 58 -3.37 14.96 21.48
CA ASP A 58 -4.84 14.95 21.52
C ASP A 58 -5.39 13.52 21.43
N PHE A 59 -4.82 12.68 20.56
CA PHE A 59 -5.24 11.29 20.43
C PHE A 59 -5.08 10.53 21.75
N THR A 60 -3.93 10.65 22.41
CA THR A 60 -3.67 9.95 23.69
C THR A 60 -4.46 10.53 24.87
N GLY A 61 -4.79 11.83 24.83
CA GLY A 61 -5.69 12.47 25.80
C GLY A 61 -7.12 11.93 25.73
N ILE A 62 -7.60 11.59 24.53
CA ILE A 62 -8.91 10.96 24.32
C ILE A 62 -8.83 9.44 24.55
N TYR A 63 -7.77 8.81 24.07
CA TYR A 63 -7.56 7.37 24.07
C TYR A 63 -6.23 6.99 24.74
N PRO A 64 -6.24 6.74 26.06
CA PRO A 64 -5.02 6.35 26.78
C PRO A 64 -4.39 5.04 26.29
N ILE A 65 -5.17 4.18 25.62
CA ILE A 65 -4.71 2.89 25.10
C ILE A 65 -4.73 2.91 23.56
N HIS A 66 -3.57 2.71 22.96
CA HIS A 66 -3.45 2.51 21.51
C HIS A 66 -3.76 1.06 21.15
N LEU A 67 -4.65 0.85 20.16
CA LEU A 67 -5.09 -0.48 19.71
C LEU A 67 -4.10 -1.19 18.77
N ASP A 68 -2.82 -0.85 18.89
CA ASP A 68 -1.69 -1.58 18.32
C ASP A 68 -0.57 -1.55 19.38
N PRO A 69 -0.24 -2.72 19.98
CA PRO A 69 0.68 -2.80 21.11
C PRO A 69 2.15 -2.55 20.71
N PHE A 70 2.47 -2.50 19.41
CA PHE A 70 3.85 -2.37 18.93
C PHE A 70 4.18 -0.95 18.45
N THR A 71 3.16 -0.13 18.20
CA THR A 71 3.34 1.21 17.63
C THR A 71 3.14 2.29 18.69
N PRO A 72 4.20 3.01 19.09
CA PRO A 72 4.05 4.16 19.97
C PRO A 72 3.42 5.35 19.24
N VAL A 73 2.53 6.07 19.94
CA VAL A 73 1.99 7.34 19.48
C VAL A 73 2.89 8.46 19.97
N ARG A 74 3.45 9.25 19.06
CA ARG A 74 4.35 10.37 19.38
C ARG A 74 3.51 11.64 19.57
N PRO A 75 3.57 12.31 20.74
CA PRO A 75 2.73 13.47 21.03
C PRO A 75 2.82 14.59 19.98
N GLU A 76 4.03 14.86 19.50
CA GLU A 76 4.39 15.95 18.60
C GLU A 76 4.01 15.72 17.13
N VAL A 77 3.58 14.51 16.76
CA VAL A 77 3.27 14.16 15.38
C VAL A 77 1.79 14.41 15.09
N SER A 78 1.50 15.05 13.96
CA SER A 78 0.16 15.11 13.39
C SER A 78 -0.07 13.91 12.46
N TYR A 79 -1.10 13.11 12.74
CA TYR A 79 -1.39 11.88 12.02
C TYR A 79 -2.58 12.06 11.07
N PRO A 80 -2.48 11.69 9.78
CA PRO A 80 -3.55 11.81 8.79
C PRO A 80 -4.59 10.69 8.95
N VAL A 81 -5.39 10.75 10.02
CA VAL A 81 -6.31 9.68 10.43
C VAL A 81 -7.25 9.28 9.31
N ARG A 82 -7.95 10.22 8.68
CA ARG A 82 -8.94 9.89 7.64
C ARG A 82 -8.28 9.18 6.45
N ALA A 83 -7.18 9.73 5.93
CA ALA A 83 -6.47 9.18 4.78
C ALA A 83 -5.84 7.81 5.09
N ALA A 84 -5.15 7.67 6.24
CA ALA A 84 -4.56 6.40 6.65
C ALA A 84 -5.60 5.31 6.88
N THR A 85 -6.77 5.66 7.44
CA THR A 85 -7.88 4.71 7.61
C THR A 85 -8.43 4.28 6.26
N ARG A 86 -8.69 5.25 5.37
CA ARG A 86 -9.14 5.01 4.00
C ARG A 86 -8.19 4.09 3.26
N TYR A 87 -6.89 4.34 3.35
CA TYR A 87 -5.88 3.52 2.68
C TYR A 87 -5.93 2.06 3.15
N ALA A 88 -5.99 1.81 4.46
CA ALA A 88 -6.07 0.45 4.99
C ALA A 88 -7.33 -0.31 4.52
N VAL A 89 -8.45 0.40 4.36
CA VAL A 89 -9.71 -0.17 3.83
C VAL A 89 -9.62 -0.43 2.33
N ASP A 90 -9.25 0.60 1.57
CA ASP A 90 -9.29 0.56 0.11
C ASP A 90 -8.17 -0.32 -0.47
N GLU A 91 -6.99 -0.41 0.17
CA GLU A 91 -5.85 -1.18 -0.35
C GLU A 91 -6.13 -2.68 -0.36
N ASN A 92 -6.78 -3.22 0.68
CA ASN A 92 -7.14 -4.64 0.69
C ASN A 92 -8.09 -4.98 -0.47
N TRP A 93 -9.07 -4.11 -0.73
CA TRP A 93 -9.97 -4.27 -1.88
C TRP A 93 -9.20 -4.17 -3.21
N ARG A 94 -8.28 -3.20 -3.36
CA ARG A 94 -7.45 -3.09 -4.56
C ARG A 94 -6.60 -4.33 -4.80
N VAL A 95 -5.98 -4.90 -3.76
CA VAL A 95 -5.19 -6.14 -3.85
C VAL A 95 -6.04 -7.31 -4.35
N HIS A 96 -7.24 -7.50 -3.80
CA HIS A 96 -8.13 -8.57 -4.25
C HIS A 96 -8.55 -8.40 -5.72
N ASN A 97 -8.90 -7.19 -6.14
CA ASN A 97 -9.27 -6.93 -7.54
C ASN A 97 -8.06 -7.10 -8.48
N PHE A 98 -6.89 -6.59 -8.08
CA PHE A 98 -5.67 -6.73 -8.86
C PHE A 98 -5.33 -8.21 -9.06
N PHE A 99 -5.40 -9.01 -7.99
CA PHE A 99 -5.21 -10.46 -8.07
C PHE A 99 -6.25 -11.12 -8.97
N SER A 100 -7.55 -10.84 -8.79
CA SER A 100 -8.60 -11.43 -9.63
C SER A 100 -8.46 -11.11 -11.12
N LEU A 101 -7.93 -9.93 -11.47
CA LEU A 101 -7.63 -9.55 -12.85
C LEU A 101 -6.37 -10.26 -13.36
N LEU A 102 -5.30 -10.27 -12.57
CA LEU A 102 -3.99 -10.81 -12.95
C LEU A 102 -3.96 -12.35 -13.00
N SER A 103 -4.76 -13.04 -12.19
CA SER A 103 -4.81 -14.51 -12.14
C SER A 103 -5.47 -15.15 -13.36
N LYS A 104 -6.01 -14.35 -14.28
CA LYS A 104 -6.54 -14.87 -15.55
C LYS A 104 -5.40 -15.38 -16.43
N PRO A 105 -5.65 -16.35 -17.33
CA PRO A 105 -4.67 -16.74 -18.34
C PRO A 105 -4.18 -15.51 -19.11
N ALA A 106 -2.88 -15.46 -19.42
CA ALA A 106 -2.28 -14.33 -20.14
C ALA A 106 -2.99 -14.00 -21.46
N THR A 107 -3.57 -15.02 -22.13
CA THR A 107 -4.37 -14.86 -23.35
C THR A 107 -5.68 -14.10 -23.16
N MET A 108 -6.14 -13.93 -21.92
CA MET A 108 -7.35 -13.18 -21.56
C MET A 108 -7.05 -11.80 -20.95
N ILE A 109 -5.77 -11.42 -20.85
CA ILE A 109 -5.39 -10.07 -20.40
C ILE A 109 -5.33 -9.18 -21.64
N ASP A 110 -6.45 -8.51 -21.90
CA ASP A 110 -6.60 -7.54 -22.98
C ASP A 110 -6.22 -6.11 -22.53
N GLY A 111 -6.32 -5.15 -23.45
CA GLY A 111 -6.06 -3.73 -23.18
C GLY A 111 -6.86 -3.21 -21.99
N THR A 112 -8.16 -3.54 -21.93
CA THR A 112 -9.05 -3.12 -20.83
C THR A 112 -8.56 -3.65 -19.48
N THR A 113 -8.22 -4.94 -19.41
CA THR A 113 -7.70 -5.57 -18.19
C THR A 113 -6.36 -4.94 -17.79
N GLY A 114 -5.48 -4.68 -18.76
CA GLY A 114 -4.21 -4.00 -18.54
C GLY A 114 -4.38 -2.60 -17.96
N SER A 115 -5.28 -1.78 -18.52
CA SER A 115 -5.59 -0.44 -18.00
C SER A 115 -6.18 -0.48 -16.59
N LEU A 116 -7.06 -1.44 -16.28
CA LEU A 116 -7.60 -1.61 -14.92
C LEU A 116 -6.52 -1.98 -13.91
N LEU A 117 -5.62 -2.91 -14.26
CA LEU A 117 -4.47 -3.25 -13.41
C LEU A 117 -3.58 -2.02 -13.16
N GLY A 118 -3.30 -1.25 -14.22
CA GLY A 118 -2.52 -0.03 -14.14
C GLY A 118 -3.15 1.01 -13.21
N GLU A 119 -4.45 1.26 -13.37
CA GLU A 119 -5.18 2.22 -12.54
C GLU A 119 -5.22 1.80 -11.07
N LEU A 120 -5.37 0.51 -10.76
CA LEU A 120 -5.26 0.01 -9.40
C LEU A 120 -3.89 0.29 -8.77
N MET A 121 -2.80 0.22 -9.54
CA MET A 121 -1.45 0.58 -9.06
C MET A 121 -1.36 2.08 -8.75
N TYR A 122 -1.84 2.93 -9.65
CA TYR A 122 -1.80 4.38 -9.44
C TYR A 122 -2.65 4.83 -8.25
N LEU A 123 -3.85 4.26 -8.09
CA LEU A 123 -4.71 4.51 -6.92
C LEU A 123 -4.04 4.07 -5.62
N ALA A 124 -3.33 2.94 -5.63
CA ALA A 124 -2.56 2.50 -4.48
C ALA A 124 -1.40 3.44 -4.17
N HIS A 125 -0.69 3.96 -5.17
CA HIS A 125 0.36 4.95 -4.97
C HIS A 125 -0.17 6.26 -4.39
N LEU A 126 -1.27 6.80 -4.96
CA LEU A 126 -1.89 8.01 -4.47
C LEU A 126 -2.33 7.87 -3.00
N GLY A 127 -3.03 6.77 -2.67
CA GLY A 127 -3.45 6.52 -1.30
C GLY A 127 -2.28 6.38 -0.33
N TYR A 128 -1.13 5.88 -0.79
CA TYR A 128 0.09 5.82 0.01
C TYR A 128 0.65 7.21 0.32
N SER A 129 0.70 8.09 -0.68
CA SER A 129 1.13 9.48 -0.50
C SER A 129 0.18 10.26 0.40
N GLU A 130 -1.14 10.04 0.29
CA GLU A 130 -2.14 10.64 1.19
C GLU A 130 -1.99 10.20 2.66
N CYS A 131 -1.38 9.04 2.92
CA CYS A 131 -1.01 8.61 4.28
C CYS A 131 0.19 9.38 4.86
N GLY A 132 0.82 10.27 4.09
CA GLY A 132 2.07 10.92 4.45
C GLY A 132 3.31 10.03 4.27
N LEU A 133 3.20 8.95 3.48
CA LEU A 133 4.30 8.00 3.25
C LEU A 133 4.96 8.15 1.86
N GLY A 134 4.50 9.12 1.06
CA GLY A 134 5.01 9.40 -0.29
C GLY A 134 6.44 9.94 -0.30
N SER A 135 6.98 10.12 -1.51
CA SER A 135 8.32 10.68 -1.72
C SER A 135 8.44 11.24 -3.13
N ASP A 136 8.95 12.47 -3.27
CA ASP A 136 9.19 13.11 -4.57
C ASP A 136 9.92 12.21 -5.58
N ALA A 137 10.85 11.39 -5.09
CA ALA A 137 11.60 10.43 -5.89
C ALA A 137 10.70 9.35 -6.51
N THR A 138 9.84 8.72 -5.71
CA THR A 138 8.92 7.69 -6.19
C THR A 138 7.79 8.29 -7.00
N ASP A 139 7.30 9.45 -6.60
CA ASP A 139 6.24 10.18 -7.28
C ASP A 139 6.69 10.57 -8.68
N LYS A 140 7.95 11.01 -8.83
CA LYS A 140 8.52 11.31 -10.15
C LYS A 140 8.63 10.09 -11.05
N LEU A 141 9.04 8.94 -10.51
CA LEU A 141 9.06 7.70 -11.30
C LEU A 141 7.65 7.31 -11.77
N VAL A 142 6.66 7.39 -10.89
CA VAL A 142 5.26 7.06 -11.23
C VAL A 142 4.71 8.02 -12.29
N GLU A 143 5.00 9.32 -12.18
CA GLU A 143 4.65 10.34 -13.19
C GLU A 143 5.25 10.01 -14.56
N LEU A 144 6.56 9.75 -14.61
CA LEU A 144 7.26 9.42 -15.86
C LEU A 144 6.72 8.15 -16.52
N VAL A 145 6.33 7.15 -15.72
CA VAL A 145 5.71 5.93 -16.24
C VAL A 145 4.33 6.22 -16.83
N ARG A 146 3.53 7.06 -16.18
CA ARG A 146 2.20 7.44 -16.66
C ARG A 146 2.26 8.20 -17.99
N GLU A 147 3.26 9.04 -18.20
CA GLU A 147 3.47 9.74 -19.49
C GLU A 147 3.81 8.78 -20.65
N GLU A 148 4.24 7.56 -20.35
CA GLU A 148 4.62 6.53 -21.31
C GLU A 148 3.52 5.49 -21.54
N GLU A 149 2.28 5.78 -21.12
CA GLU A 149 1.10 4.89 -21.29
C GLU A 149 0.86 4.52 -22.74
N ALA A 150 0.94 5.50 -23.65
CA ALA A 150 0.77 5.30 -25.08
C ALA A 150 1.83 4.37 -25.71
N HIS A 151 2.95 4.13 -25.01
CA HIS A 151 4.05 3.26 -25.42
C HIS A 151 4.08 1.94 -24.63
N GLY A 152 3.00 1.60 -23.94
CA GLY A 152 2.78 0.29 -23.34
C GLY A 152 3.22 0.12 -21.88
N LEU A 153 3.53 1.22 -21.16
CA LEU A 153 3.65 1.17 -19.70
C LEU A 153 2.29 1.42 -19.04
N LEU A 154 1.77 0.44 -18.31
CA LEU A 154 0.38 0.42 -17.87
C LEU A 154 0.18 1.06 -16.50
N GLY A 155 1.11 0.84 -15.57
CA GLY A 155 0.94 1.24 -14.18
C GLY A 155 2.24 1.29 -13.41
N ALA A 156 2.27 2.13 -12.38
CA ALA A 156 3.37 2.17 -11.43
C ALA A 156 2.88 2.46 -10.01
N LYS A 157 3.56 1.90 -9.01
CA LYS A 157 3.37 2.26 -7.61
C LYS A 157 4.62 2.06 -6.78
N ILE A 158 4.75 2.85 -5.72
CA ILE A 158 5.71 2.58 -4.65
C ILE A 158 5.46 1.19 -4.02
N THR A 159 6.56 0.51 -3.68
CA THR A 159 6.58 -0.77 -2.97
C THR A 159 7.70 -0.80 -1.92
N GLY A 160 7.51 -1.56 -0.84
CA GLY A 160 8.40 -1.58 0.32
C GLY A 160 7.88 -0.72 1.48
N GLY A 161 8.78 -0.32 2.38
CA GLY A 161 8.44 0.35 3.64
C GLY A 161 8.08 1.84 3.56
N GLY A 162 8.21 2.47 2.37
CA GLY A 162 7.86 3.88 2.15
C GLY A 162 9.02 4.86 2.33
N ALA A 163 8.69 6.16 2.24
CA ALA A 163 9.64 7.29 2.33
C ALA A 163 10.76 7.25 1.28
N GLY A 164 10.46 6.70 0.10
CA GLY A 164 11.40 6.42 -0.98
C GLY A 164 11.51 4.94 -1.30
N GLY A 165 12.61 4.54 -1.95
CA GLY A 165 12.90 3.14 -2.26
C GLY A 165 12.50 2.73 -3.66
N THR A 166 11.62 1.74 -3.78
CA THR A 166 11.39 1.01 -5.03
C THR A 166 10.01 1.32 -5.61
N VAL A 167 9.96 1.48 -6.94
CA VAL A 167 8.70 1.54 -7.70
C VAL A 167 8.55 0.26 -8.51
N ALA A 168 7.40 -0.40 -8.37
CA ALA A 168 7.00 -1.50 -9.23
C ALA A 168 6.30 -0.92 -10.46
N ILE A 169 6.68 -1.39 -11.65
CA ILE A 169 6.16 -0.94 -12.94
C ILE A 169 5.54 -2.13 -13.66
N LEU A 170 4.34 -1.94 -14.21
CA LEU A 170 3.64 -2.88 -15.06
C LEU A 170 3.64 -2.35 -16.49
N GLY A 171 3.95 -3.20 -17.46
CA GLY A 171 3.93 -2.87 -18.88
C GLY A 171 3.77 -4.11 -19.75
N TRP A 172 3.44 -3.89 -21.03
CA TRP A 172 3.38 -4.98 -22.00
C TRP A 172 4.77 -5.55 -22.29
N ASN A 173 4.84 -6.85 -22.56
CA ASN A 173 6.07 -7.48 -23.02
C ASN A 173 6.27 -7.21 -24.53
N THR A 174 6.63 -5.97 -24.86
CA THR A 174 6.84 -5.52 -26.24
C THR A 174 8.12 -4.67 -26.35
N PRO A 175 8.76 -4.65 -27.54
CA PRO A 175 9.92 -3.79 -27.76
C PRO A 175 9.65 -2.30 -27.56
N ASP A 176 8.40 -1.84 -27.74
CA ASP A 176 8.05 -0.44 -27.53
C ASP A 176 7.99 -0.08 -26.04
N ALA A 177 7.38 -0.94 -25.22
CA ALA A 177 7.36 -0.79 -23.77
C ALA A 177 8.78 -0.88 -23.16
N GLU A 178 9.67 -1.71 -23.70
CA GLU A 178 11.08 -1.74 -23.28
C GLU A 178 11.81 -0.42 -23.57
N LYS A 179 11.55 0.19 -24.74
CA LYS A 179 12.10 1.52 -25.09
C LYS A 179 11.52 2.60 -24.20
N ALA A 180 10.22 2.53 -23.90
CA ALA A 180 9.53 3.44 -23.00
C ALA A 180 10.11 3.37 -21.59
N PHE A 181 10.32 2.16 -21.07
CA PHE A 181 10.97 1.94 -19.79
C PHE A 181 12.38 2.56 -19.76
N LYS A 182 13.20 2.40 -20.80
CA LYS A 182 14.52 3.05 -20.89
C LYS A 182 14.41 4.58 -20.84
N ARG A 183 13.44 5.18 -21.56
CA ARG A 183 13.20 6.63 -21.49
C ARG A 183 12.84 7.09 -20.08
N VAL A 184 12.03 6.32 -19.34
CA VAL A 184 11.73 6.61 -17.92
C VAL A 184 13.02 6.65 -17.10
N LEU A 185 13.90 5.66 -17.23
CA LEU A 185 15.17 5.61 -16.49
C LEU A 185 16.08 6.79 -16.84
N ASP A 186 16.21 7.13 -18.12
CA ASP A 186 17.05 8.24 -18.58
C ASP A 186 16.52 9.59 -18.06
N ARG A 187 15.20 9.80 -18.14
CA ARG A 187 14.54 11.02 -17.65
C ARG A 187 14.64 11.13 -16.14
N TYR A 188 14.46 10.03 -15.42
CA TYR A 188 14.61 9.99 -13.97
C TYR A 188 16.06 10.25 -13.54
N ALA A 189 17.05 9.66 -14.22
CA ALA A 189 18.46 9.88 -13.93
C ALA A 189 18.88 11.33 -14.21
N SER A 190 18.34 11.94 -15.26
CA SER A 190 18.56 13.36 -15.55
C SER A 190 17.99 14.26 -14.45
N TRP A 191 16.79 13.94 -13.93
CA TRP A 191 16.14 14.67 -12.85
C TRP A 191 16.83 14.48 -11.49
N SER A 192 17.06 13.24 -11.07
CA SER A 192 17.61 12.88 -9.75
C SER A 192 19.14 12.96 -9.66
N LYS A 193 19.84 13.10 -10.80
CA LYS A 193 21.30 12.98 -10.93
C LYS A 193 21.85 11.62 -10.49
N THR A 194 20.99 10.60 -10.38
CA THR A 194 21.32 9.25 -9.94
C THR A 194 20.71 8.22 -10.88
N VAL A 195 21.47 7.21 -11.28
CA VAL A 195 20.93 6.11 -12.10
C VAL A 195 20.14 5.17 -11.19
N PRO A 196 18.84 4.95 -11.44
CA PRO A 196 18.04 4.02 -10.65
C PRO A 196 18.51 2.59 -10.87
N TYR A 197 18.56 1.79 -9.80
CA TYR A 197 18.84 0.37 -9.91
C TYR A 197 17.61 -0.37 -10.42
N VAL A 198 17.77 -1.22 -11.44
CA VAL A 198 16.69 -1.99 -12.05
C VAL A 198 16.73 -3.43 -11.55
N PHE A 199 15.64 -3.86 -10.92
CA PHE A 199 15.37 -5.26 -10.64
C PHE A 199 14.50 -5.83 -11.76
N SER A 200 14.94 -6.92 -12.39
CA SER A 200 14.19 -7.58 -13.46
C SER A 200 14.27 -9.10 -13.35
N GLY A 201 13.23 -9.79 -13.82
CA GLY A 201 13.12 -11.24 -13.80
C GLY A 201 12.43 -11.77 -12.53
N SER A 202 12.36 -13.09 -12.42
CA SER A 202 11.82 -13.80 -11.27
C SER A 202 12.82 -14.85 -10.80
N SER A 203 13.04 -14.97 -9.49
CA SER A 203 13.81 -16.05 -8.90
C SER A 203 12.89 -17.08 -8.25
N PRO A 204 13.33 -18.35 -8.11
CA PRO A 204 12.63 -19.29 -7.26
C PRO A 204 12.61 -18.84 -5.80
N GLY A 205 11.55 -19.22 -5.07
CA GLY A 205 11.48 -19.04 -3.62
C GLY A 205 12.41 -20.01 -2.86
N SER A 206 12.56 -19.77 -1.55
CA SER A 206 13.41 -20.57 -0.65
C SER A 206 13.14 -22.07 -0.72
N ASP A 207 11.88 -22.45 -0.92
CA ASP A 207 11.45 -23.86 -0.95
C ASP A 207 12.10 -24.66 -2.08
N LYS A 208 12.51 -24.02 -3.18
CA LYS A 208 13.21 -24.72 -4.27
C LYS A 208 14.60 -25.22 -3.85
N PHE A 209 15.21 -24.62 -2.83
CA PHE A 209 16.60 -24.85 -2.45
C PHE A 209 16.76 -25.69 -1.18
N GLY A 210 15.67 -26.04 -0.49
CA GLY A 210 15.69 -26.81 0.76
C GLY A 210 16.26 -26.03 1.96
N VAL A 211 16.52 -26.73 3.07
CA VAL A 211 17.01 -26.12 4.33
C VAL A 211 18.47 -26.47 4.56
N LEU A 212 19.33 -25.45 4.64
CA LEU A 212 20.71 -25.60 5.12
C LEU A 212 20.72 -25.52 6.65
N ARG A 213 21.11 -26.61 7.33
CA ARG A 213 21.36 -26.60 8.78
C ARG A 213 22.82 -26.27 9.04
N VAL A 214 23.07 -25.19 9.75
CA VAL A 214 24.41 -24.80 10.21
C VAL A 214 24.50 -25.15 11.70
N SER A 215 25.42 -26.03 12.07
CA SER A 215 25.75 -26.36 13.45
C SER A 215 27.02 -25.62 13.85
N PHE A 216 26.94 -24.82 14.91
CA PHE A 216 28.13 -24.22 15.53
C PHE A 216 28.65 -25.15 16.64
N PRO A 217 29.98 -25.29 16.80
CA PRO A 217 30.59 -26.08 17.86
C PRO A 217 30.30 -25.53 19.27
#